data_AF-A0A521EIK7-F1
#
_entry.id   AF-A0A521EIK7-F1
#
_cell.length_a   1.000
_cell.length_b   1.000
_cell.length_c   1.000
_cell.angle_alpha   90.00
_cell.angle_beta   90.00
_cell.angle_gamma   90.00
#
_symmetry.space_group_name_H-M   'P 1'
#
loop_
_entity.id
_entity.type
_entity.pdbx_description
1 polymer ?
#
loop_
_entity_poly.entity_id
_entity_poly.type
_entity_poly.pdbx_seq_one_letter_code
_entity_poly.pdbx_strand_id
1 'polypeptide(L)'
;MAKNKINITLENITEWLCSTGYLFPRTQIELSRLNKLYPEVKRDTKDEQVDPFKILENSRERKPINLETSANRKEDYSDLRMAARKSEGLPKHIVEKMKKKHKNNGGDKSEN
;
A
#
# COMPACT_ATOMS: atom_id res chain seq x y z
N MET A 1 -27.95 -10.36 12.09
CA MET A 1 -27.02 -10.23 10.96
C MET A 1 -26.74 -11.62 10.41
N ALA A 2 -27.13 -11.89 9.16
CA ALA A 2 -26.88 -13.19 8.54
C ALA A 2 -25.36 -13.36 8.32
N LYS A 3 -24.75 -14.32 9.02
CA LYS A 3 -23.37 -14.73 8.74
C LYS A 3 -23.39 -15.44 7.39
N ASN A 4 -22.94 -14.77 6.32
CA ASN A 4 -22.70 -15.41 5.03
C ASN A 4 -21.56 -16.41 5.19
N LYS A 5 -21.89 -17.67 5.52
CA LYS A 5 -20.93 -18.77 5.53
C LYS A 5 -20.68 -19.15 4.08
N ILE A 6 -19.61 -18.61 3.50
CA ILE A 6 -19.12 -19.02 2.19
C ILE A 6 -18.49 -20.40 2.38
N ASN A 7 -19.26 -21.45 2.13
CA ASN A 7 -18.76 -22.83 2.15
C ASN A 7 -18.14 -23.14 0.79
N ILE A 8 -16.83 -22.97 0.67
CA ILE A 8 -16.08 -23.39 -0.52
C ILE A 8 -15.77 -24.88 -0.37
N THR A 9 -16.28 -25.69 -1.28
CA THR A 9 -16.03 -27.13 -1.39
C THR A 9 -15.31 -27.42 -2.70
N LEU A 10 -14.68 -28.59 -2.81
CA LEU A 10 -13.94 -28.96 -4.02
C LEU A 10 -14.85 -28.99 -5.27
N GLU A 11 -16.12 -29.31 -5.09
CA GLU A 11 -17.14 -29.38 -6.15
C GLU A 11 -17.52 -27.98 -6.65
N ASN A 12 -17.59 -26.98 -5.76
CA ASN A 12 -18.02 -25.63 -6.11
C ASN A 12 -16.86 -24.67 -6.44
N ILE A 13 -15.61 -25.10 -6.27
CA ILE A 13 -14.44 -24.25 -6.48
C ILE A 13 -14.38 -23.71 -7.91
N THR A 14 -14.79 -24.49 -8.90
CA THR A 14 -14.79 -24.07 -10.31
C THR A 14 -15.82 -22.95 -10.55
N GLU A 15 -17.00 -23.05 -9.94
CA GLU A 15 -18.04 -22.00 -10.01
C GLU A 15 -17.56 -20.70 -9.37
N TRP A 16 -16.83 -20.79 -8.25
CA TRP A 16 -16.23 -19.62 -7.60
C TRP A 16 -15.12 -18.98 -8.45
N LEU A 17 -14.22 -19.78 -9.03
CA LEU A 17 -13.16 -19.29 -9.93
C LEU A 17 -13.74 -18.60 -11.18
N CYS A 18 -14.80 -19.15 -11.76
CA CYS A 18 -15.54 -18.54 -12.86
C CYS A 18 -16.23 -17.23 -12.43
N SER A 19 -16.88 -17.22 -11.26
CA SER A 19 -17.59 -16.04 -10.74
C SER A 19 -16.65 -14.89 -10.36
N THR A 20 -15.38 -15.19 -10.06
CA THR A 20 -14.36 -14.21 -9.65
C THR A 20 -13.43 -13.79 -10.79
N GLY A 21 -13.59 -14.36 -11.99
CA GLY A 21 -12.84 -13.95 -13.17
C GLY A 21 -11.47 -14.61 -13.34
N TYR A 22 -11.09 -15.56 -12.48
CA TYR A 22 -9.91 -16.41 -12.71
C TYR A 22 -10.11 -17.39 -13.86
N LEU A 23 -11.36 -17.80 -14.10
CA LEU A 23 -11.79 -18.58 -15.25
C LEU A 23 -12.94 -17.85 -15.95
N PHE A 24 -13.19 -18.20 -17.21
CA PHE A 24 -14.32 -17.64 -17.96
C PHE A 24 -15.66 -18.10 -17.36
N PRO A 25 -16.64 -17.20 -17.18
CA PRO A 25 -17.97 -17.57 -16.74
C PRO A 25 -18.65 -18.45 -17.79
N ARG A 26 -19.23 -19.56 -17.35
CA ARG A 26 -19.96 -20.54 -18.18
C ARG A 26 -21.47 -20.38 -18.04
N THR A 27 -21.93 -19.90 -16.88
CA THR A 27 -23.35 -19.76 -16.55
C THR A 27 -23.72 -18.28 -16.36
N GLN A 28 -24.97 -17.92 -16.66
CA GLN A 28 -25.47 -16.54 -16.45
C GLN A 28 -25.37 -16.09 -14.98
N ILE A 29 -25.47 -17.02 -14.02
CA ILE A 29 -25.32 -16.74 -12.59
C ILE A 29 -23.90 -16.30 -12.28
N GLU A 30 -22.89 -17.01 -12.80
CA GLU A 30 -21.47 -16.68 -12.63
C GLU A 30 -21.17 -15.32 -13.26
N LEU A 31 -21.68 -15.06 -14.47
CA LEU A 31 -21.53 -13.77 -15.15
C LEU A 31 -22.18 -12.62 -14.36
N SER A 32 -23.36 -12.85 -13.79
CA SER A 32 -24.03 -11.87 -12.95
C SER A 32 -23.26 -11.56 -11.66
N ARG A 33 -22.59 -12.57 -11.06
CA ARG A 33 -21.70 -12.38 -9.91
C ARG A 33 -20.44 -11.64 -10.31
N LEU A 34 -19.85 -11.98 -11.45
CA LEU A 34 -18.68 -11.31 -12.00
C LEU A 34 -18.95 -9.82 -12.23
N ASN A 35 -20.07 -9.49 -12.88
CA ASN A 35 -20.46 -8.09 -13.12
C ASN A 35 -20.74 -7.31 -11.83
N LYS A 36 -21.14 -7.98 -10.75
CA LYS A 36 -21.28 -7.35 -9.43
C LYS A 36 -19.93 -7.13 -8.74
N LEU A 37 -18.98 -8.05 -8.91
CA LEU A 37 -17.63 -7.95 -8.34
C LEU A 37 -16.79 -6.90 -9.06
N TYR A 38 -16.93 -6.85 -10.38
CA TYR A 38 -16.25 -5.91 -11.26
C TYR A 38 -17.30 -5.07 -11.98
N PRO A 39 -17.96 -4.13 -11.27
CA PRO A 39 -18.82 -3.17 -11.94
C PRO A 39 -17.98 -2.42 -12.97
N GLU A 40 -18.57 -2.09 -14.13
CA GLU A 40 -17.86 -1.31 -15.13
C GLU A 40 -17.32 -0.04 -14.49
N VAL A 41 -16.00 -0.01 -14.33
CA VAL A 41 -15.30 1.18 -13.89
C VAL A 41 -15.56 2.20 -14.98
N LYS A 42 -16.35 3.23 -14.66
CA LYS A 42 -16.47 4.40 -15.52
C LYS A 42 -15.05 4.90 -15.72
N ARG A 43 -14.53 4.70 -16.93
CA ARG A 43 -13.22 5.22 -17.26
C ARG A 43 -13.37 6.72 -17.33
N ASP A 44 -12.79 7.44 -16.38
CA ASP A 44 -12.64 8.90 -16.42
C ASP A 44 -11.62 9.34 -17.49
N THR A 45 -11.40 8.52 -18.52
CA THR A 45 -10.84 9.02 -19.76
C THR A 45 -11.87 9.94 -20.38
N LYS A 46 -11.64 11.24 -20.20
CA LYS A 46 -12.03 12.23 -21.21
C LYS A 46 -11.63 11.65 -22.58
N ASP A 47 -12.40 11.93 -23.62
CA ASP A 47 -12.16 11.51 -25.01
C ASP A 47 -10.86 12.12 -25.61
N GLU A 48 -9.76 12.10 -24.86
CA GLU A 48 -8.43 12.39 -25.32
C GLU A 48 -7.97 11.22 -26.18
N GLN A 49 -8.16 11.36 -27.48
CA GLN A 49 -7.53 10.49 -28.46
C GLN A 49 -6.01 10.53 -28.27
N VAL A 50 -5.45 9.36 -27.94
CA VAL A 50 -4.01 9.17 -27.86
C VAL A 50 -3.51 8.92 -29.28
N ASP A 51 -2.72 9.85 -29.80
CA ASP A 51 -2.04 9.70 -31.10
C ASP A 51 -0.77 8.83 -30.92
N PRO A 52 -0.74 7.60 -31.45
CA PRO A 52 0.39 6.69 -31.25
C PRO A 52 1.67 7.17 -31.95
N PHE A 53 1.56 7.92 -33.06
CA PHE A 53 2.72 8.42 -33.78
C PHE A 53 3.45 9.49 -32.97
N LYS A 54 2.70 10.38 -32.30
CA LYS A 54 3.29 11.40 -31.40
C LYS A 54 4.02 10.81 -30.19
N ILE A 55 3.64 9.60 -29.76
CA ILE A 55 4.35 8.87 -28.71
C ILE A 55 5.67 8.33 -29.24
N LEU A 56 5.64 7.66 -30.41
CA LEU A 56 6.82 7.06 -31.03
C LEU A 56 7.87 8.10 -31.43
N GLU A 57 7.42 9.25 -31.95
CA GLU A 57 8.29 10.36 -32.37
C GLU A 57 8.70 11.27 -31.21
N ASN A 58 8.16 11.07 -30.01
CA ASN A 58 8.37 11.90 -28.82
C ASN A 58 8.15 13.41 -29.09
N SER A 59 7.20 13.73 -29.96
CA SER A 59 6.89 15.11 -30.40
C SER A 59 5.86 15.80 -29.51
N ARG A 60 5.39 15.14 -28.45
CA ARG A 60 4.36 15.67 -27.55
C ARG A 60 4.93 16.73 -26.61
N GLU A 61 4.30 17.91 -26.59
CA GLU A 61 4.66 18.99 -25.66
C GLU A 61 4.49 18.54 -24.21
N ARG A 62 5.59 18.55 -23.45
CA ARG A 62 5.60 18.19 -22.03
C ARG A 62 5.29 19.43 -21.21
N LYS A 63 4.16 19.44 -20.53
CA LYS A 63 3.88 20.44 -19.50
C LYS A 63 4.54 19.99 -18.20
N PRO A 64 5.48 20.77 -17.62
CA PRO A 64 6.01 20.45 -16.31
C PRO A 64 4.87 20.51 -15.30
N ILE A 65 4.62 19.40 -14.62
CA ILE A 65 3.71 19.37 -13.48
C ILE A 65 4.54 19.79 -12.28
N ASN A 66 4.23 20.95 -11.72
CA ASN A 66 4.75 21.35 -10.43
C ASN A 66 4.09 20.48 -9.37
N LEU A 67 4.72 19.35 -9.07
CA LEU A 67 4.40 18.60 -7.86
C LEU A 67 4.76 19.51 -6.70
N GLU A 68 3.76 19.91 -5.91
CA GLU A 68 4.02 20.53 -4.62
C GLU A 68 4.70 19.48 -3.75
N THR A 69 6.02 19.44 -3.78
CA THR A 69 6.79 18.76 -2.75
C THR A 69 6.38 19.42 -1.45
N SER A 70 5.82 18.64 -0.53
CA SER A 70 5.42 19.06 0.81
C SER A 70 6.60 19.48 1.69
N ALA A 71 7.71 19.95 1.09
CA ALA A 71 8.89 20.50 1.73
C ALA A 71 8.58 21.69 2.66
N ASN A 72 7.38 22.28 2.54
CA ASN A 72 6.89 23.33 3.44
C ASN A 72 5.78 22.90 4.40
N ARG A 73 5.36 21.63 4.43
CA ARG A 73 4.64 21.14 5.60
C ARG A 73 5.68 20.94 6.70
N LYS A 74 5.83 21.95 7.54
CA LYS A 74 6.32 21.77 8.91
C LYS A 74 5.30 20.89 9.63
N GLU A 75 5.24 19.61 9.28
CA GLU A 75 4.48 18.64 10.04
C GLU A 75 5.14 18.60 11.42
N ASP A 76 4.38 19.02 12.43
CA ASP A 76 4.84 19.09 13.79
C ASP A 76 4.96 17.65 14.31
N TYR A 77 6.10 17.00 14.05
CA TYR A 77 6.40 15.65 14.53
C TYR A 77 6.63 15.59 16.05
N SER A 78 6.21 16.61 16.81
CA SER A 78 6.28 16.66 18.27
C SER A 78 5.60 15.43 18.91
N ASP A 79 4.50 14.96 18.33
CA ASP A 79 3.79 13.76 18.79
C ASP A 79 4.59 12.45 18.54
N LEU A 80 5.34 12.37 17.44
CA LEU A 80 6.25 11.24 17.17
C LEU A 80 7.48 11.26 18.08
N ARG A 81 7.83 12.42 18.66
CA ARG A 81 8.99 12.60 19.54
C ARG A 81 8.81 11.92 20.91
N MET A 82 7.57 11.66 21.33
CA MET A 82 7.26 11.06 22.64
C MET A 82 7.74 9.61 22.78
N ALA A 83 7.87 8.85 21.69
CA ALA A 83 8.29 7.45 21.77
C ALA A 83 9.78 7.27 22.13
N ALA A 84 10.63 8.27 21.86
CA ALA A 84 12.09 8.16 22.02
C ALA A 84 12.63 8.84 23.31
N ARG A 85 11.81 9.52 24.10
CA ARG A 85 12.25 10.42 25.20
C ARG A 85 11.71 10.09 26.59
N LYS A 86 11.48 8.81 26.93
CA LYS A 86 11.32 8.44 28.36
C LYS A 86 12.65 8.37 29.13
N SER A 87 13.64 9.20 28.79
CA SER A 87 14.92 9.27 29.53
C SER A 87 14.90 10.25 30.71
N GLU A 88 14.02 11.26 30.69
CA GLU A 88 14.06 12.37 31.65
C GLU A 88 13.47 12.04 33.04
N GLY A 89 12.83 10.86 33.20
CA GLY A 89 12.27 10.39 34.47
C GLY A 89 12.92 9.12 35.04
N LEU A 90 14.03 8.64 34.46
CA LEU A 90 14.67 7.40 34.88
C LEU A 90 15.73 7.67 35.97
N PRO A 91 15.72 6.91 37.08
CA PRO A 91 16.79 6.97 38.07
C PRO A 91 18.16 6.70 37.44
N LYS A 92 19.21 7.42 37.87
CA LYS A 92 20.57 7.36 37.30
C LYS A 92 21.09 5.92 37.13
N HIS A 93 20.78 5.04 38.08
CA HIS A 93 21.21 3.63 38.04
C HIS A 93 20.58 2.81 36.90
N ILE A 94 19.39 3.18 36.40
CA ILE A 94 18.74 2.52 35.25
C ILE A 94 19.40 2.97 33.95
N VAL A 95 19.71 4.27 33.83
CA VAL A 95 20.42 4.85 32.68
C VAL A 95 21.82 4.22 32.54
N GLU A 96 22.54 4.05 33.65
CA GLU A 96 23.84 3.37 33.66
C GLU A 96 23.74 1.89 33.29
N LYS A 97 22.71 1.17 33.75
CA LYS A 97 22.46 -0.22 33.34
C LYS A 97 22.21 -0.34 31.83
N MET A 98 21.40 0.56 31.25
CA MET A 98 21.15 0.60 29.80
C MET A 98 22.47 0.84 29.04
N LYS A 99 23.24 1.86 29.45
CA LYS A 99 24.54 2.19 28.84
C LYS A 99 25.55 1.03 28.92
N LYS A 100 25.59 0.32 30.05
CA LYS A 100 26.47 -0.84 30.24
C LYS A 100 26.04 -2.05 29.39
N LYS A 101 24.74 -2.30 29.23
CA LYS A 101 24.22 -3.33 28.32
C LYS A 101 24.55 -3.03 26.86
N HIS A 102 24.41 -1.78 26.42
CA HIS A 102 24.79 -1.37 25.06
C HIS A 102 26.29 -1.53 24.79
N LYS A 103 27.16 -1.24 25.78
CA LYS A 103 28.61 -1.48 25.66
C LYS A 103 28.98 -2.96 25.60
N ASN A 104 28.25 -3.83 26.29
CA ASN A 104 28.61 -5.26 26.41
C ASN A 104 28.03 -6.15 25.28
N ASN A 105 26.95 -5.73 24.61
CA ASN A 105 26.26 -6.55 23.59
C ASN A 105 26.45 -6.07 22.15
N GLY A 106 27.35 -5.13 21.88
CA GLY A 106 27.55 -4.59 20.54
C GLY A 106 28.88 -3.87 20.42
N GLY A 107 29.97 -4.60 20.65
CA GLY A 107 31.28 -4.20 20.15
C GLY A 107 31.27 -4.33 18.63
N ASP A 108 30.85 -3.27 17.94
CA ASP A 108 31.31 -3.07 16.57
C ASP A 108 32.78 -2.65 16.70
N LYS A 109 33.67 -3.58 16.38
CA LYS A 109 35.10 -3.30 16.24
C LYS A 109 35.26 -2.46 14.96
N SER A 110 35.01 -1.16 15.05
CA SER A 110 35.56 -0.24 14.05
C SER A 110 37.00 0.05 14.46
N GLU A 111 37.92 -0.76 13.92
CA GLU A 111 39.34 -0.43 13.85
C GLU A 111 39.51 0.88 13.05
N ASN A 112 40.19 1.84 13.67
CA ASN A 112 41.04 2.85 13.04
C ASN A 112 42.08 3.30 14.08
#